data_AF-A0A8S0FQC3-F1
#
_entry.id   AF-A0A8S0FQC3-F1
#
_cell.length_a   1.000
_cell.length_b   1.000
_cell.length_c   1.000
_cell.angle_alpha   90.00
_cell.angle_beta   90.00
_cell.angle_gamma   90.00
#
_symmetry.space_group_name_H-M   'P 1'
#
loop_
_entity.id
_entity.type
_entity.pdbx_description
1 polymer ?
#
loop_
_entity_poly.entity_id
_entity_poly.type
_entity_poly.pdbx_seq_one_letter_code
_entity_poly.pdbx_strand_id
1 'polypeptide(L)'
;MPDEFEKTVESFFAQAYALDMLRVGFNGVSIANTTNPEINKKGEDVNIGWHALAKAYGNGKQIISEPVTLGETGTWKNIDALANHLITELIAEQFREDPRLVVLVGAELAAHQRLKLFNAADRPSDVNAAQMATSSVAGRFAFIPPFMPGKRLAVTPA
;
A
#
# COMPACT_ATOMS: atom_id res chain seq x y z
N MET A 1 -18.82 0.03 -37.57
CA MET A 1 -18.49 -0.07 -36.14
C MET A 1 -17.00 0.17 -36.08
N PRO A 2 -16.46 1.10 -35.27
CA PRO A 2 -15.04 1.02 -34.92
C PRO A 2 -14.83 -0.42 -34.44
N ASP A 3 -13.97 -1.15 -35.15
CA ASP A 3 -13.87 -2.61 -35.04
C ASP A 3 -13.63 -2.96 -33.57
N GLU A 4 -14.30 -3.98 -33.02
CA GLU A 4 -14.15 -4.40 -31.61
C GLU A 4 -12.67 -4.60 -31.20
N PHE A 5 -11.81 -4.88 -32.18
CA PHE A 5 -10.36 -4.86 -32.05
C PHE A 5 -9.80 -3.50 -31.59
N GLU A 6 -10.15 -2.39 -32.23
CA GLU A 6 -9.66 -1.04 -31.88
C GLU A 6 -10.02 -0.68 -30.43
N LYS A 7 -11.28 -0.91 -30.03
CA LYS A 7 -11.73 -0.67 -28.64
C LYS A 7 -10.97 -1.52 -27.62
N THR A 8 -10.69 -2.78 -27.96
CA THR A 8 -9.96 -3.69 -27.07
C THR A 8 -8.51 -3.23 -26.90
N VAL A 9 -7.87 -2.82 -28.00
CA VAL A 9 -6.50 -2.29 -28.00
C VAL A 9 -6.43 -0.99 -27.20
N GLU A 10 -7.36 -0.07 -27.39
CA GLU A 10 -7.44 1.19 -26.63
C GLU A 10 -7.59 0.93 -25.12
N SER A 11 -8.51 0.04 -24.73
CA SER A 11 -8.73 -0.34 -23.33
C SER A 11 -7.46 -0.95 -22.71
N PHE A 12 -6.77 -1.83 -23.44
CA PHE A 12 -5.51 -2.42 -23.01
C PHE A 12 -4.42 -1.35 -22.76
N PHE A 13 -4.23 -0.42 -23.69
CA PHE A 13 -3.24 0.65 -23.53
C PHE A 13 -3.58 1.58 -22.36
N ALA A 14 -4.86 1.93 -22.19
CA ALA A 14 -5.30 2.74 -21.06
C ALA A 14 -5.01 2.06 -19.72
N GLN A 15 -5.26 0.76 -19.62
CA GLN A 15 -4.97 -0.01 -18.42
C GLN A 15 -3.46 -0.13 -18.17
N ALA A 16 -2.68 -0.45 -19.20
CA ALA A 16 -1.22 -0.56 -19.09
C ALA A 16 -0.59 0.76 -18.62
N TYR A 17 -1.03 1.88 -19.19
CA TYR A 17 -0.58 3.21 -18.79
C TYR A 17 -0.91 3.54 -17.33
N ALA A 18 -2.15 3.28 -16.90
CA ALA A 18 -2.55 3.50 -15.51
C ALA A 18 -1.74 2.64 -14.52
N LEU A 19 -1.48 1.37 -14.88
CA LEU A 19 -0.66 0.47 -14.09
C LEU A 19 0.80 0.93 -14.01
N ASP A 20 1.36 1.46 -15.10
CA ASP A 20 2.71 2.02 -15.10
C ASP A 20 2.81 3.30 -14.24
N MET A 21 1.79 4.16 -14.28
CA MET A 21 1.71 5.33 -13.39
C MET A 21 1.72 4.91 -11.92
N LEU A 22 0.98 3.86 -11.54
CA LEU A 22 0.98 3.34 -10.17
C LEU A 22 2.33 2.69 -9.82
N ARG A 23 2.90 1.92 -10.74
CA ARG A 23 4.21 1.26 -10.57
C ARG A 23 5.30 2.28 -10.25
N VAL A 24 5.45 3.30 -11.10
CA VAL A 24 6.42 4.39 -10.89
C VAL A 24 6.01 5.25 -9.70
N GLY A 25 4.73 5.57 -9.54
CA GLY A 25 4.23 6.39 -8.44
C GLY A 25 4.55 5.82 -7.06
N PHE A 26 4.50 4.49 -6.87
CA PHE A 26 4.84 3.87 -5.60
C PHE A 26 6.33 3.54 -5.42
N ASN A 27 7.07 3.27 -6.50
CA ASN A 27 8.45 2.75 -6.44
C ASN A 27 9.52 3.75 -6.89
N GLY A 28 9.14 4.85 -7.54
CA GLY A 28 10.03 5.88 -8.06
C GLY A 28 10.91 6.52 -6.98
N VAL A 29 12.19 6.67 -7.26
CA VAL A 29 13.22 7.20 -6.34
C VAL A 29 13.93 8.42 -6.93
N SER A 30 14.16 8.43 -8.24
CA SER A 30 14.99 9.44 -8.90
C SER A 30 14.52 9.69 -10.33
N ILE A 31 15.07 10.73 -10.96
CA ILE A 31 14.85 11.06 -12.36
C ILE A 31 16.20 10.90 -13.08
N ALA A 32 16.29 9.94 -13.98
CA ALA A 32 17.45 9.76 -14.85
C ALA A 32 17.21 10.37 -16.24
N ASN A 33 18.26 10.91 -16.86
CA ASN A 33 18.19 11.38 -18.25
C ASN A 33 17.97 10.23 -19.25
N THR A 34 18.43 9.03 -18.90
CA THR A 34 18.23 7.80 -19.68
C THR A 34 17.97 6.67 -18.69
N THR A 35 16.79 6.06 -18.78
CA THR A 35 16.34 5.04 -17.84
C THR A 35 16.89 3.66 -18.20
N ASN A 36 17.05 2.79 -17.20
CA ASN A 36 17.54 1.42 -17.37
C ASN A 36 16.56 0.41 -16.77
N PRO A 37 15.68 -0.22 -17.59
CA PRO A 37 14.67 -1.15 -17.12
C PRO A 37 15.22 -2.50 -16.61
N GLU A 38 16.44 -2.88 -16.97
CA GLU A 38 17.07 -4.12 -16.48
C GLU A 38 17.48 -4.00 -15.01
N ILE A 39 17.97 -2.82 -14.62
CA ILE A 39 18.35 -2.50 -13.25
C ILE A 39 17.12 -2.04 -12.45
N ASN A 40 16.35 -1.11 -13.01
CA ASN A 40 15.19 -0.47 -12.37
C ASN A 40 13.88 -1.11 -12.86
N LYS A 41 13.66 -2.36 -12.45
CA LYS A 41 12.54 -3.20 -12.92
C LYS A 41 11.15 -2.60 -12.61
N LYS A 42 11.05 -1.69 -11.64
CA LYS A 42 9.81 -1.00 -11.29
C LYS A 42 9.79 0.46 -11.74
N GLY A 43 10.76 0.88 -12.57
CA GLY A 43 10.87 2.27 -13.02
C GLY A 43 11.30 3.21 -11.89
N GLU A 44 12.17 2.75 -11.00
CA GLU A 44 12.72 3.51 -9.87
C GLU A 44 13.46 4.79 -10.31
N ASP A 45 13.92 4.85 -11.56
CA ASP A 45 14.67 5.96 -12.19
C ASP A 45 13.85 6.81 -13.18
N VAL A 46 12.55 6.52 -13.33
CA VAL A 46 11.67 7.23 -14.25
C VAL A 46 11.23 8.57 -13.65
N ASN A 47 10.80 8.56 -12.39
CA ASN A 47 10.40 9.77 -11.67
C ASN A 47 10.48 9.57 -10.15
N ILE A 48 10.36 10.65 -9.38
CA ILE A 48 10.25 10.61 -7.92
C ILE A 48 8.81 10.22 -7.54
N GLY A 49 8.65 9.10 -6.84
CA GLY A 49 7.35 8.57 -6.42
C GLY A 49 6.85 9.12 -5.08
N TRP A 50 5.59 8.87 -4.76
CA TRP A 50 4.91 9.36 -3.56
C TRP A 50 5.63 8.99 -2.26
N HIS A 51 6.10 7.75 -2.12
CA HIS A 51 6.85 7.34 -0.92
C HIS A 51 8.19 8.07 -0.77
N ALA A 52 8.90 8.34 -1.88
CA ALA A 52 10.15 9.10 -1.85
C ALA A 52 9.87 10.57 -1.48
N LEU A 53 8.80 11.15 -2.02
CA LEU A 53 8.33 12.49 -1.65
C LEU A 53 7.94 12.55 -0.16
N ALA A 54 7.18 11.60 0.36
CA ALA A 54 6.80 11.53 1.76
C ALA A 54 8.01 11.42 2.69
N LYS A 55 9.04 10.66 2.28
CA LYS A 55 10.30 10.55 3.01
C LYS A 55 11.10 11.86 3.01
N ALA A 56 11.12 12.59 1.90
CA ALA A 56 11.83 13.86 1.79
C ALA A 56 11.10 15.02 2.50
N TYR A 57 9.77 14.97 2.51
CA TYR A 57 8.93 16.04 3.06
C TYR A 57 9.17 16.24 4.56
N GLY A 58 9.62 17.43 4.93
CA GLY A 58 9.86 17.81 6.33
C GLY A 58 10.79 16.83 7.07
N ASN A 59 11.84 16.33 6.41
CA ASN A 59 12.74 15.30 6.93
C ASN A 59 12.02 14.01 7.38
N GLY A 60 10.95 13.63 6.69
CA GLY A 60 10.23 12.39 6.96
C GLY A 60 9.30 12.47 8.18
N LYS A 61 8.87 13.66 8.57
CA LYS A 61 7.98 13.87 9.74
C LYS A 61 6.65 13.09 9.71
N GLN A 62 6.24 12.57 8.54
CA GLN A 62 5.00 11.80 8.36
C GLN A 62 5.26 10.31 8.07
N ILE A 63 6.48 9.83 8.26
CA ILE A 63 6.82 8.43 8.11
C ILE A 63 7.52 7.91 9.35
N ILE A 64 7.46 6.60 9.56
CA ILE A 64 8.35 5.91 10.50
C ILE A 64 9.62 5.58 9.73
N SER A 65 10.72 6.25 10.06
CA SER A 65 12.02 6.08 9.38
C SER A 65 12.74 4.80 9.81
N GLU A 66 12.52 4.37 11.05
CA GLU A 66 13.18 3.21 11.62
C GLU A 66 12.47 1.90 11.24
N PRO A 67 13.21 0.80 10.97
CA PRO A 67 12.61 -0.50 10.75
C PRO A 67 11.77 -0.95 11.95
N VAL A 68 10.50 -1.28 11.69
CA VAL A 68 9.59 -1.83 12.69
C VAL A 68 9.35 -3.32 12.44
N THR A 69 9.10 -4.08 13.50
CA THR A 69 8.80 -5.50 13.43
C THR A 69 7.35 -5.77 13.85
N LEU A 70 6.72 -6.78 13.25
CA LEU A 70 5.36 -7.20 13.56
C LEU A 70 5.33 -8.60 14.18
N GLY A 71 4.61 -8.76 15.28
CA GLY A 71 4.47 -10.03 15.99
C GLY A 71 4.32 -9.85 17.50
N GLU A 72 4.14 -10.95 18.23
CA GLU A 72 3.94 -10.89 19.69
C GLU A 72 5.09 -10.19 20.41
N THR A 73 6.31 -10.36 19.92
CA THR A 73 7.54 -9.75 20.43
C THR A 73 8.05 -8.58 19.57
N GLY A 74 7.29 -8.19 18.54
CA GLY A 74 7.65 -7.11 17.63
C GLY A 74 7.30 -5.73 18.18
N THR A 75 7.73 -4.67 17.48
CA THR A 75 7.32 -3.28 17.78
C THR A 75 5.80 -3.15 17.88
N TRP A 76 5.07 -3.83 16.99
CA TRP A 76 3.62 -3.88 17.02
C TRP A 76 3.11 -5.32 16.91
N LYS A 77 2.02 -5.63 17.60
CA LYS A 77 1.41 -6.98 17.61
C LYS A 77 0.91 -7.40 16.23
N ASN A 78 0.24 -6.47 15.52
CA ASN A 78 -0.39 -6.69 14.23
C ASN A 78 -0.44 -5.38 13.41
N ILE A 79 -0.95 -5.48 12.18
CA ILE A 79 -1.09 -4.33 11.27
C ILE A 79 -2.08 -3.27 11.79
N ASP A 80 -3.11 -3.68 12.54
CA ASP A 80 -4.09 -2.77 13.14
C ASP A 80 -3.47 -1.83 14.18
N ALA A 81 -2.61 -2.35 15.04
CA ALA A 81 -1.89 -1.55 16.03
C ALA A 81 -0.98 -0.53 15.34
N LEU A 82 -0.27 -0.96 14.29
CA LEU A 82 0.56 -0.06 13.49
C LEU A 82 -0.28 1.02 12.79
N ALA A 83 -1.39 0.66 12.14
CA ALA A 83 -2.24 1.62 11.44
C ALA A 83 -2.86 2.65 12.41
N ASN A 84 -3.33 2.22 13.58
CA ASN A 84 -3.83 3.12 14.63
C ASN A 84 -2.76 4.11 15.10
N HIS A 85 -1.52 3.65 15.27
CA HIS A 85 -0.40 4.52 15.62
C HIS A 85 -0.14 5.57 14.53
N LEU A 86 -0.15 5.19 13.24
CA LEU A 86 0.00 6.14 12.14
C LEU A 86 -1.11 7.20 12.13
N ILE A 87 -2.37 6.80 12.35
CA ILE A 87 -3.52 7.71 12.43
C ILE A 87 -3.36 8.68 13.61
N THR A 88 -2.95 8.18 14.78
CA THR A 88 -2.92 8.99 16.00
C THR A 88 -1.72 9.93 16.02
N GLU A 89 -0.55 9.49 15.57
CA GLU A 89 0.69 10.26 15.73
C GLU A 89 1.08 11.06 14.48
N LEU A 90 0.80 10.56 13.27
CA LEU A 90 1.31 11.15 12.03
C LEU A 90 0.26 11.92 11.22
N ILE A 91 -1.02 11.61 11.40
CA ILE A 91 -2.12 12.39 10.83
C ILE A 91 -2.49 13.52 11.80
N ALA A 92 -2.60 14.74 11.27
CA ALA A 92 -3.00 15.89 12.06
C ALA A 92 -4.40 15.68 12.66
N GLU A 93 -4.60 16.12 13.89
CA GLU A 93 -5.80 15.83 14.72
C GLU A 93 -7.12 16.06 13.98
N GLN A 94 -7.23 17.17 13.26
CA GLN A 94 -8.41 17.55 12.49
C GLN A 94 -8.80 16.59 11.35
N PHE A 95 -7.91 15.68 10.94
CA PHE A 95 -8.14 14.73 9.84
C PHE A 95 -8.25 13.27 10.29
N ARG A 96 -8.07 12.96 11.59
CA ARG A 96 -8.04 11.57 12.10
C ARG A 96 -9.38 10.85 11.99
N GLU A 97 -10.47 11.61 12.06
CA GLU A 97 -11.85 11.11 11.93
C GLU A 97 -12.43 11.31 10.52
N ASP A 98 -11.62 11.69 9.53
CA ASP A 98 -12.10 11.81 8.16
C ASP A 98 -12.56 10.44 7.65
N PRO A 99 -13.83 10.26 7.27
CA PRO A 99 -14.37 8.98 6.83
C PRO A 99 -13.74 8.47 5.52
N ARG A 100 -13.01 9.32 4.81
CA ARG A 100 -12.28 8.96 3.59
C ARG A 100 -10.92 8.32 3.87
N LEU A 101 -10.47 8.23 5.13
CA LEU A 101 -9.22 7.56 5.45
C LEU A 101 -9.28 6.09 5.05
N VAL A 102 -8.32 5.68 4.22
CA VAL A 102 -8.09 4.30 3.82
C VAL A 102 -6.70 3.84 4.22
N VAL A 103 -6.54 2.52 4.34
CA VAL A 103 -5.26 1.87 4.62
C VAL A 103 -4.78 1.14 3.38
N LEU A 104 -3.62 1.56 2.87
CA LEU A 104 -2.94 0.89 1.77
C LEU A 104 -1.94 -0.10 2.35
N VAL A 105 -2.10 -1.38 2.01
CA VAL A 105 -1.26 -2.46 2.56
C VAL A 105 -0.46 -3.14 1.45
N GLY A 106 0.84 -3.30 1.65
CA GLY A 106 1.69 -4.08 0.76
C GLY A 106 1.32 -5.57 0.76
N ALA A 107 1.48 -6.22 -0.39
CA ALA A 107 1.01 -7.60 -0.58
C ALA A 107 1.65 -8.62 0.39
N GLU A 108 2.93 -8.46 0.73
CA GLU A 108 3.62 -9.37 1.68
C GLU A 108 3.08 -9.21 3.10
N LEU A 109 2.84 -7.97 3.55
CA LEU A 109 2.22 -7.71 4.86
C LEU A 109 0.81 -8.27 4.95
N ALA A 110 0.00 -8.05 3.91
CA ALA A 110 -1.36 -8.56 3.87
C ALA A 110 -1.40 -10.10 3.87
N ALA A 111 -0.50 -10.74 3.12
CA ALA A 111 -0.37 -12.20 3.11
C ALA A 111 0.02 -12.74 4.47
N HIS A 112 0.99 -12.12 5.15
CA HIS A 112 1.43 -12.53 6.47
C HIS A 112 0.32 -12.38 7.53
N GLN A 113 -0.46 -11.29 7.48
CA GLN A 113 -1.63 -11.11 8.36
C GLN A 113 -2.70 -12.17 8.09
N ARG A 114 -3.00 -12.46 6.82
CA ARG A 114 -3.98 -13.48 6.44
C ARG A 114 -3.58 -14.86 6.94
N LEU A 115 -2.31 -15.24 6.80
CA LEU A 115 -1.77 -16.50 7.32
C LEU A 115 -1.89 -16.59 8.84
N LYS A 116 -1.61 -15.50 9.57
CA LYS A 116 -1.79 -15.46 11.02
C LYS A 116 -3.24 -15.68 11.44
N LEU A 117 -4.17 -14.98 10.79
CA LEU A 117 -5.60 -15.13 11.08
C LEU A 117 -6.10 -16.55 10.77
N PHE A 118 -5.64 -17.13 9.67
CA PHE A 118 -5.97 -18.50 9.30
C PHE A 118 -5.46 -19.51 10.35
N ASN A 119 -4.22 -19.37 10.81
CA ASN A 119 -3.63 -20.26 11.82
C ASN A 119 -4.26 -20.09 13.22
N ALA A 120 -4.85 -18.93 13.51
CA ALA A 120 -5.52 -18.66 14.78
C ALA A 120 -7.01 -19.06 14.78
N ALA A 121 -7.57 -19.44 13.62
CA ALA A 121 -8.98 -19.78 13.49
C ALA A 121 -9.20 -21.29 13.72
N ASP A 122 -9.80 -21.63 14.86
CA ASP A 122 -10.12 -23.02 15.21
C ASP A 122 -11.38 -23.57 14.50
N ARG A 123 -12.24 -22.70 13.94
CA ARG A 123 -13.50 -23.08 13.29
C ARG A 123 -13.67 -22.45 11.91
N PRO A 124 -14.33 -23.12 10.94
CA PRO A 124 -14.56 -22.58 9.59
C PRO A 124 -15.35 -21.26 9.54
N SER A 125 -16.24 -21.02 10.51
CA SER A 125 -16.95 -19.73 10.66
C SER A 125 -16.00 -18.58 10.94
N ASP A 126 -14.95 -18.85 11.69
CA ASP A 126 -13.98 -17.85 12.16
C ASP A 126 -12.99 -17.52 11.04
N VAL A 127 -12.75 -18.47 10.11
CA VAL A 127 -12.01 -18.25 8.87
C VAL A 127 -12.73 -17.26 7.93
N ASN A 128 -14.05 -17.42 7.74
CA ASN A 128 -14.83 -16.49 6.92
C ASN A 128 -14.89 -15.07 7.53
N ALA A 129 -15.09 -14.98 8.85
CA ALA A 129 -15.07 -13.71 9.57
C ALA A 129 -13.68 -13.04 9.49
N ALA A 130 -12.60 -13.81 9.61
CA ALA A 130 -11.23 -13.34 9.42
C ALA A 130 -10.96 -12.81 8.00
N GLN A 131 -11.53 -13.46 6.99
CA GLN A 131 -11.37 -13.04 5.59
C GLN A 131 -12.09 -11.71 5.31
N MET A 132 -13.28 -11.50 5.88
CA MET A 132 -14.00 -10.22 5.84
C MET A 132 -13.30 -9.13 6.65
N ALA A 133 -12.76 -9.47 7.81
CA ALA A 133 -11.95 -8.56 8.63
C ALA A 133 -10.68 -8.10 7.90
N THR A 134 -10.18 -8.85 6.92
CA THR A 134 -8.98 -8.46 6.15
C THR A 134 -9.24 -7.22 5.27
N SER A 135 -10.50 -6.88 4.98
CA SER A 135 -10.89 -5.68 4.23
C SER A 135 -10.95 -4.41 5.10
N SER A 136 -10.71 -4.55 6.41
CA SER A 136 -10.69 -3.44 7.37
C SER A 136 -9.44 -3.52 8.24
N VAL A 137 -8.71 -2.42 8.37
CA VAL A 137 -7.57 -2.30 9.28
C VAL A 137 -7.78 -1.05 10.12
N ALA A 138 -7.68 -1.18 11.44
CA ALA A 138 -7.98 -0.08 12.37
C ALA A 138 -9.39 0.56 12.15
N GLY A 139 -10.38 -0.24 11.75
CA GLY A 139 -11.74 0.25 11.48
C GLY A 139 -11.86 1.12 10.23
N ARG A 140 -10.87 1.10 9.35
CA ARG A 140 -10.84 1.81 8.05
C ARG A 140 -10.74 0.80 6.91
N PHE A 141 -11.31 1.14 5.75
CA PHE A 141 -11.22 0.27 4.57
C PHE A 141 -9.75 0.06 4.18
N ALA A 142 -9.38 -1.20 3.99
CA ALA A 142 -8.02 -1.61 3.66
C ALA A 142 -7.97 -2.39 2.35
N PHE A 143 -7.02 -2.06 1.49
CA PHE A 143 -6.81 -2.77 0.23
C PHE A 143 -5.33 -2.79 -0.17
N ILE A 144 -5.03 -3.62 -1.17
CA ILE A 144 -3.67 -3.80 -1.70
C ILE A 144 -3.61 -3.12 -3.08
N PRO A 145 -2.98 -1.94 -3.20
CA PRO A 145 -2.78 -1.32 -4.50
C PRO A 145 -1.82 -2.13 -5.37
N PRO A 146 -1.99 -2.13 -6.70
CA PRO A 146 -1.01 -2.75 -7.59
C PRO A 146 0.35 -2.06 -7.45
N PHE A 147 1.42 -2.85 -7.48
CA PHE A 147 2.82 -2.41 -7.35
C PHE A 147 3.21 -1.70 -6.03
N MET A 148 2.33 -1.68 -5.02
CA MET A 148 2.68 -1.25 -3.68
C MET A 148 3.84 -2.11 -3.13
N PRO A 149 4.92 -1.52 -2.59
CA PRO A 149 6.02 -2.27 -2.00
C PRO A 149 5.52 -3.21 -0.89
N GLY A 150 5.91 -4.48 -0.97
CA GLY A 150 5.29 -5.57 -0.20
C GLY A 150 5.27 -5.38 1.31
N LYS A 151 6.30 -4.72 1.86
CA LYS A 151 6.48 -4.50 3.31
C LYS A 151 6.10 -3.09 3.78
N ARG A 152 5.30 -2.34 3.02
CA ARG A 152 4.85 -0.98 3.39
C ARG A 152 3.37 -0.94 3.78
N LEU A 153 3.05 -0.03 4.67
CA LEU A 153 1.68 0.33 5.06
C LEU A 153 1.58 1.85 5.05
N ALA A 154 0.52 2.39 4.44
CA ALA A 154 0.28 3.83 4.38
C ALA A 154 -1.19 4.13 4.72
N VAL A 155 -1.42 5.26 5.38
CA VAL A 155 -2.76 5.77 5.69
C VAL A 155 -2.92 7.11 5.00
N THR A 156 -3.99 7.26 4.23
CA THR A 156 -4.27 8.49 3.46
C THR A 156 -5.76 8.62 3.21
N PRO A 157 -6.30 9.84 3.03
CA PRO A 157 -7.61 10.02 2.41
C PRO A 157 -7.60 9.46 0.97
N ALA A 158 -8.69 8.82 0.56
CA ALA A 158 -8.96 8.39 -0.82
C ALA A 158 -10.25 9.00 -1.38
#